data_AF-A0A3M1R786-F1
#
_entry.id   AF-A0A3M1R786-F1
#
_cell.length_a   1.000
_cell.length_b   1.000
_cell.length_c   1.000
_cell.angle_alpha   90.00
_cell.angle_beta   90.00
_cell.angle_gamma   90.00
#
_symmetry.space_group_name_H-M   'P 1'
#
loop_
_entity.id
_entity.type
_entity.pdbx_description
1 polymer ?
#
loop_
_entity_poly.entity_id
_entity_poly.type
_entity_poly.pdbx_seq_one_letter_code
_entity_poly.pdbx_strand_id
1 'polypeptide(L)'
;MCAAPDLVFRLAWFAFPREVYDIMSKRTLILGILVAASIAVVFVGRRSSVEQRAEAAPPLSLEGYLDEKLPEATETPKHEMNVDNTACYVCHGNYREEPLVLEHGREGVGCIDCHGASDDHRNDEDNITPPDKMYPLEAVDKLCHECHEEHDAAARKVIARWQERCPEKTDPKQIVCTDCHFNHRLPRRLVRWDKHTGKLLPPPEQPKQ
;
A
#
# COMPACT_ATOMS: atom_id res chain seq x y z
N MET A 1 -14.90 -17.24 83.70
CA MET A 1 -14.73 -18.39 84.62
C MET A 1 -15.44 -19.58 84.00
N CYS A 2 -14.82 -20.76 84.18
CA CYS A 2 -15.28 -22.10 83.80
C CYS A 2 -15.11 -22.46 82.31
N ALA A 3 -14.66 -23.64 81.90
CA ALA A 3 -13.83 -24.70 82.45
C ALA A 3 -13.74 -25.73 81.29
N ALA A 4 -12.57 -26.29 81.02
CA ALA A 4 -12.49 -27.53 80.25
C ALA A 4 -13.06 -28.71 81.07
N PRO A 5 -13.42 -29.83 80.43
CA PRO A 5 -12.56 -31.00 80.70
C PRO A 5 -12.33 -31.96 79.51
N ASP A 6 -11.27 -32.73 79.72
CA ASP A 6 -10.75 -33.87 78.96
C ASP A 6 -11.73 -35.04 78.74
N LEU A 7 -11.49 -35.83 77.68
CA LEU A 7 -11.46 -37.31 77.71
C LEU A 7 -10.97 -37.82 76.31
N VAL A 8 -9.77 -38.40 76.18
CA VAL A 8 -9.41 -39.84 76.33
C VAL A 8 -9.80 -40.74 75.12
N PHE A 9 -8.74 -41.16 74.41
CA PHE A 9 -8.51 -42.45 73.71
C PHE A 9 -9.45 -42.94 72.59
N ARG A 10 -8.87 -43.15 71.39
CA ARG A 10 -8.52 -44.50 70.86
C ARG A 10 -7.80 -44.38 69.50
N LEU A 11 -6.52 -44.75 69.48
CA LEU A 11 -5.79 -45.04 68.25
C LEU A 11 -6.31 -46.35 67.65
N ALA A 12 -7.10 -46.27 66.59
CA ALA A 12 -7.42 -47.40 65.73
C ALA A 12 -6.36 -47.48 64.62
N TRP A 13 -5.43 -48.41 64.79
CA TRP A 13 -4.47 -48.84 63.78
C TRP A 13 -5.24 -49.58 62.68
N PHE A 14 -5.62 -48.89 61.60
CA PHE A 14 -6.07 -49.57 60.39
C PHE A 14 -4.84 -50.04 59.61
N ALA A 15 -4.54 -51.33 59.75
CA ALA A 15 -3.68 -52.04 58.82
C ALA A 15 -4.34 -52.00 57.43
N PHE A 16 -3.79 -51.20 56.52
CA PHE A 16 -4.24 -51.18 55.13
C PHE A 16 -3.89 -52.51 54.44
N PRO A 17 -4.82 -53.07 53.65
CA PRO A 17 -4.59 -54.32 52.94
C PRO A 17 -3.46 -54.20 51.91
N ARG A 18 -2.71 -55.29 51.74
CA ARG A 18 -1.51 -55.43 50.90
C ARG A 18 -1.73 -55.06 49.41
N GLU A 19 -2.99 -55.02 48.97
CA GLU A 19 -3.38 -54.64 47.60
C GLU A 19 -3.17 -53.13 47.30
N VAL A 20 -3.17 -52.27 48.33
CA VAL A 20 -2.96 -50.83 48.13
C VAL A 20 -1.50 -50.50 47.77
N TYR A 21 -0.55 -51.32 48.24
CA TYR A 21 0.88 -51.14 47.96
C TYR A 21 1.27 -51.50 46.51
N ASP A 22 0.60 -52.46 45.88
CA ASP A 22 0.92 -52.88 44.50
C ASP A 22 0.36 -51.88 43.46
N ILE A 23 -0.75 -51.21 43.78
CA ILE A 23 -1.31 -50.12 42.96
C ILE A 23 -0.45 -48.85 43.07
N MET A 24 0.09 -48.55 44.25
CA MET A 24 0.98 -47.39 44.44
C MET A 24 2.33 -47.57 43.74
N SER A 25 2.90 -48.79 43.73
CA SER A 25 4.18 -49.10 43.06
C SER A 25 4.09 -49.00 41.53
N LYS A 26 3.01 -49.49 40.92
CA LYS A 26 2.79 -49.39 39.47
C LYS A 26 2.51 -47.95 39.03
N ARG A 27 1.86 -47.15 39.87
CA ARG A 27 1.59 -45.73 39.60
C ARG A 27 2.85 -44.86 39.70
N THR A 28 3.74 -45.09 40.67
CA THR A 28 5.04 -44.38 40.73
C THR A 28 5.99 -44.79 39.62
N LEU A 29 5.97 -46.04 39.16
CA LEU A 29 6.78 -46.47 38.01
C LEU A 29 6.28 -45.86 36.69
N ILE A 30 4.96 -45.83 36.47
CA ILE A 30 4.36 -45.22 35.26
C ILE A 30 4.55 -43.70 35.28
N LEU A 31 4.37 -43.04 36.42
CA LEU A 31 4.60 -41.59 36.53
C LEU A 31 6.09 -41.24 36.35
N GLY A 32 7.01 -42.09 36.84
CA GLY A 32 8.45 -41.92 36.63
C GLY A 32 8.87 -42.07 35.16
N ILE A 33 8.30 -43.04 34.44
CA ILE A 33 8.54 -43.22 32.99
C ILE A 33 7.96 -42.07 32.18
N LEU A 34 6.76 -41.58 32.52
CA LEU A 34 6.13 -40.45 31.84
C LEU A 34 6.88 -39.13 32.09
N VAL A 35 7.36 -38.89 33.32
CA VAL A 35 8.18 -37.72 33.65
C VAL A 35 9.54 -37.80 32.93
N ALA A 36 10.22 -38.95 32.91
CA ALA A 36 11.46 -39.11 32.17
C ALA A 36 11.29 -38.96 30.65
N ALA A 37 10.19 -39.47 30.07
CA ALA A 37 9.84 -39.28 28.66
C ALA A 37 9.56 -37.80 28.35
N SER A 38 8.85 -37.08 29.22
CA SER A 38 8.60 -35.64 29.03
C SER A 38 9.86 -34.77 29.19
N ILE A 39 10.80 -35.13 30.08
CA ILE A 39 12.10 -34.44 30.20
C ILE A 39 12.99 -34.72 28.97
N ALA A 40 12.97 -35.94 28.42
CA ALA A 40 13.69 -36.28 27.19
C ALA A 40 13.13 -35.53 25.96
N VAL A 41 11.81 -35.34 25.87
CA VAL A 41 11.19 -34.54 24.81
C VAL A 41 11.53 -33.05 24.94
N VAL A 42 11.66 -32.52 26.16
CA VAL A 42 12.10 -31.12 26.38
C VAL A 42 13.58 -30.92 26.04
N PHE A 43 14.46 -31.89 26.30
CA PHE A 43 15.89 -31.78 25.95
C PHE A 43 16.19 -32.03 24.47
N VAL A 44 15.43 -32.90 23.78
CA VAL A 44 15.54 -33.06 22.32
C VAL A 44 14.87 -31.90 21.58
N GLY A 45 13.74 -31.37 22.09
CA GLY A 45 13.03 -30.25 21.48
C GLY A 45 13.72 -28.89 21.61
N ARG A 46 14.67 -28.73 22.55
CA ARG A 46 15.37 -27.44 22.78
C ARG A 46 16.69 -27.30 22.01
N ARG A 47 17.13 -28.32 21.26
CA ARG A 47 18.36 -28.24 20.46
C ARG A 47 18.16 -27.80 19.00
N SER A 48 16.93 -27.64 18.51
CA SER A 48 16.72 -27.36 17.08
C SER A 48 16.27 -25.93 16.71
N SER A 49 16.13 -25.02 17.67
CA SER A 49 15.63 -23.65 17.37
C SER A 49 16.71 -22.57 17.28
N VAL A 50 18.00 -22.90 17.39
CA VAL A 50 19.11 -21.92 17.29
C VAL A 50 19.88 -22.02 15.95
N GLU A 51 19.78 -23.13 15.22
CA GLU A 51 20.56 -23.38 13.99
C GLU A 51 19.71 -23.46 12.71
N GLN A 52 18.53 -22.84 12.71
CA GLN A 52 17.85 -22.51 11.46
C GLN A 52 17.64 -21.01 11.39
N ARG A 53 18.74 -20.26 11.53
CA ARG A 53 18.86 -19.04 10.71
C ARG A 53 18.70 -19.55 9.29
N ALA A 54 17.58 -19.23 8.66
CA ALA A 54 17.46 -19.31 7.22
C ALA A 54 18.76 -18.72 6.67
N GLU A 55 19.57 -19.57 6.03
CA GLU A 55 20.79 -19.14 5.40
C GLU A 55 20.38 -17.97 4.50
N ALA A 56 20.89 -16.78 4.84
CA ALA A 56 20.53 -15.58 4.11
C ALA A 56 20.74 -15.89 2.64
N ALA A 57 19.74 -15.60 1.80
CA ALA A 57 19.85 -15.86 0.37
C ALA A 57 21.22 -15.34 -0.09
N PRO A 58 21.98 -16.15 -0.86
CA PRO A 58 23.30 -15.73 -1.31
C PRO A 58 23.16 -14.36 -1.99
N PRO A 59 24.14 -13.46 -1.79
CA PRO A 59 24.10 -12.15 -2.44
C PRO A 59 23.88 -12.36 -3.93
N LEU A 60 22.98 -11.58 -4.52
CA LEU A 60 22.77 -11.59 -5.97
C LEU A 60 24.11 -11.27 -6.63
N SER A 61 24.71 -12.28 -7.26
CA SER A 61 25.92 -12.14 -8.06
C SER A 61 25.52 -11.46 -9.37
N LEU A 62 26.08 -10.26 -9.60
CA LEU A 62 25.91 -9.50 -10.83
C LEU A 62 27.02 -9.82 -11.85
N GLU A 63 27.98 -10.66 -11.49
CA GLU A 63 29.03 -11.16 -12.37
C GLU A 63 28.42 -11.83 -13.61
N GLY A 64 28.79 -11.36 -14.81
CA GLY A 64 28.26 -11.84 -16.08
C GLY A 64 26.97 -11.18 -16.57
N TYR A 65 26.26 -10.42 -15.71
CA TYR A 65 25.08 -9.64 -16.10
C TYR A 65 25.40 -8.19 -16.49
N LEU A 66 26.59 -7.70 -16.11
CA LEU A 66 27.05 -6.33 -16.39
C LEU A 66 27.90 -6.20 -17.66
N ASP A 67 28.20 -7.32 -18.31
CA ASP A 67 29.05 -7.36 -19.51
C ASP A 67 28.28 -7.05 -20.81
N GLU A 68 26.95 -6.96 -20.72
CA GLU A 68 26.11 -6.54 -21.84
C GLU A 68 26.22 -5.03 -22.02
N LYS A 69 26.88 -4.62 -23.11
CA LYS A 69 26.98 -3.22 -23.51
C LYS A 69 25.57 -2.70 -23.78
N LEU A 70 25.03 -1.91 -22.85
CA LEU A 70 23.75 -1.22 -23.03
C LEU A 70 23.78 -0.46 -24.36
N PRO A 71 22.68 -0.49 -25.13
CA PRO A 71 22.60 0.30 -26.34
C PRO A 71 22.83 1.77 -26.00
N GLU A 72 23.55 2.45 -26.87
CA GLU A 72 23.79 3.88 -26.74
C GLU A 72 22.42 4.59 -26.72
N ALA A 73 22.07 5.20 -25.59
CA ALA A 73 20.80 5.87 -25.45
C ALA A 73 20.74 6.99 -26.49
N THR A 74 19.81 6.90 -27.43
CA THR A 74 19.54 8.02 -28.33
C THR A 74 19.03 9.16 -27.46
N GLU A 75 19.71 10.31 -27.45
CA GLU A 75 19.29 11.43 -26.63
C GLU A 75 17.86 11.83 -27.03
N THR A 76 16.90 11.61 -26.12
CA THR A 76 15.55 12.12 -26.29
C THR A 76 15.64 13.65 -26.33
N PRO A 77 14.99 14.32 -27.30
CA PRO A 77 15.00 15.78 -27.36
C PRO A 77 14.56 16.35 -26.03
N LYS A 78 15.45 17.09 -25.36
CA LYS A 78 15.08 17.84 -24.16
C LYS A 78 14.06 18.89 -24.58
N HIS A 79 12.85 18.77 -24.03
CA HIS A 79 11.87 19.83 -24.16
C HIS A 79 12.22 20.89 -23.13
N GLU A 80 12.73 22.03 -23.60
CA GLU A 80 13.01 23.17 -22.73
C GLU A 80 11.69 23.67 -22.14
N MET A 81 11.57 23.60 -20.82
CA MET A 81 10.45 24.12 -20.03
C MET A 81 10.96 25.23 -19.12
N ASN A 82 10.11 26.22 -18.87
CA ASN A 82 10.39 27.34 -17.97
C ASN A 82 10.00 27.05 -16.51
N VAL A 83 9.84 25.77 -16.15
CA VAL A 83 9.43 25.29 -14.83
C VAL A 83 10.17 24.02 -14.43
N ASP A 84 10.29 23.80 -13.12
CA ASP A 84 10.87 22.58 -12.55
C ASP A 84 9.77 21.64 -12.04
N ASN A 85 9.52 20.56 -12.80
CA ASN A 85 8.62 19.47 -12.42
C ASN A 85 9.37 18.21 -11.96
N THR A 86 10.70 18.28 -11.76
CA THR A 86 11.54 17.09 -11.54
C THR A 86 11.09 16.25 -10.35
N ALA A 87 10.68 16.88 -9.25
CA ALA A 87 10.16 16.17 -8.07
C ALA A 87 8.86 15.40 -8.37
N CYS A 88 7.98 15.94 -9.21
CA CYS A 88 6.72 15.28 -9.58
C CYS A 88 6.98 14.08 -10.51
N TYR A 89 7.97 14.19 -11.39
CA TYR A 89 8.32 13.14 -12.36
C TYR A 89 8.97 11.90 -11.73
N VAL A 90 9.36 11.93 -10.46
CA VAL A 90 9.86 10.73 -9.75
C VAL A 90 8.80 9.63 -9.78
N CYS A 91 7.55 9.98 -9.44
CA CYS A 91 6.43 9.03 -9.42
C CYS A 91 5.52 9.17 -10.66
N HIS A 92 5.48 10.35 -11.30
CA HIS A 92 4.61 10.64 -12.44
C HIS A 92 5.39 10.91 -13.74
N GLY A 93 6.40 10.09 -14.03
CA GLY A 93 7.24 10.22 -15.22
C GLY A 93 6.48 10.14 -16.56
N ASN A 94 5.29 9.53 -16.57
CA ASN A 94 4.42 9.46 -17.75
C ASN A 94 3.93 10.83 -18.25
N TYR A 95 4.07 11.88 -17.44
CA TYR A 95 3.68 13.24 -17.81
C TYR A 95 4.79 14.08 -18.42
N ARG A 96 6.03 13.56 -18.46
CA ARG A 96 7.20 14.29 -19.00
C ARG A 96 7.01 14.74 -20.44
N GLU A 97 6.26 13.97 -21.22
CA GLU A 97 6.01 14.21 -22.65
C GLU A 97 4.54 14.54 -22.93
N GLU A 98 3.73 14.76 -21.89
CA GLU A 98 2.32 15.05 -22.10
C GLU A 98 2.14 16.45 -22.72
N PRO A 99 1.34 16.60 -23.78
CA PRO A 99 1.12 17.91 -24.42
C PRO A 99 0.70 19.02 -23.47
N LEU A 100 -0.21 18.76 -22.50
CA LEU A 100 -0.63 19.77 -21.52
C LEU A 100 0.59 20.30 -20.75
N VAL A 101 1.43 19.40 -20.24
CA VAL A 101 2.59 19.72 -19.41
C VAL A 101 3.68 20.41 -20.21
N LEU A 102 3.89 19.99 -21.46
CA LEU A 102 4.86 20.61 -22.35
C LEU A 102 4.45 22.04 -22.75
N GLU A 103 3.19 22.24 -23.13
CA GLU A 103 2.68 23.55 -23.55
C GLU A 103 2.63 24.53 -22.37
N HIS A 104 2.08 24.11 -21.22
CA HIS A 104 2.02 24.94 -20.03
C HIS A 104 3.41 25.19 -19.42
N GLY A 105 4.27 24.17 -19.45
CA GLY A 105 5.64 24.28 -18.95
C GLY A 105 6.47 25.30 -19.74
N ARG A 106 6.22 25.50 -21.04
CA ARG A 106 6.85 26.56 -21.84
C ARG A 106 6.37 27.95 -21.42
N GLU A 107 5.13 28.08 -20.97
CA GLU A 107 4.55 29.33 -20.47
C GLU A 107 4.82 29.58 -18.98
N GLY A 108 5.68 28.77 -18.35
CA GLY A 108 6.05 28.97 -16.95
C GLY A 108 5.04 28.40 -15.94
N VAL A 109 4.13 27.52 -16.38
CA VAL A 109 3.14 26.85 -15.52
C VAL A 109 3.52 25.39 -15.30
N GLY A 110 3.84 25.05 -14.06
CA GLY A 110 4.27 23.73 -13.60
C GLY A 110 3.16 22.94 -12.90
N CYS A 111 3.51 21.75 -12.42
CA CYS A 111 2.56 20.85 -11.75
C CYS A 111 1.93 21.51 -10.51
N ILE A 112 2.73 22.23 -9.72
CA ILE A 112 2.32 22.80 -8.44
C ILE A 112 1.40 24.01 -8.58
N ASP A 113 1.41 24.70 -9.73
CA ASP A 113 0.53 25.84 -9.97
C ASP A 113 -0.93 25.39 -10.01
N CYS A 114 -1.18 24.20 -10.56
CA CYS A 114 -2.49 23.57 -10.55
C CYS A 114 -2.71 22.69 -9.31
N HIS A 115 -1.74 21.86 -8.91
CA HIS A 115 -1.93 20.82 -7.89
C HIS A 115 -1.51 21.22 -6.46
N GLY A 116 -0.97 22.43 -6.27
CA GLY A 116 -0.36 22.87 -5.01
C GLY A 116 1.02 22.27 -4.77
N ALA A 117 1.72 22.72 -3.73
CA ALA A 117 3.09 22.30 -3.41
C ALA A 117 3.21 20.78 -3.22
N SER A 118 2.16 20.16 -2.67
CA SER A 118 1.99 18.72 -2.51
C SER A 118 3.15 18.07 -1.78
N ASP A 119 3.72 18.75 -0.78
CA ASP A 119 4.92 18.29 -0.08
C ASP A 119 4.67 16.97 0.68
N ASP A 120 3.53 16.84 1.37
CA ASP A 120 3.19 15.58 2.06
C ASP A 120 2.98 14.44 1.07
N HIS A 121 2.31 14.70 -0.05
CA HIS A 121 2.12 13.73 -1.13
C HIS A 121 3.45 13.26 -1.75
N ARG A 122 4.38 14.20 -1.98
CA ARG A 122 5.70 13.92 -2.57
C ARG A 122 6.63 13.14 -1.64
N ASN A 123 6.37 13.17 -0.34
CA ASN A 123 7.12 12.43 0.68
C ASN A 123 6.41 11.12 1.10
N ASP A 124 5.26 10.80 0.50
CA ASP A 124 4.49 9.59 0.81
C ASP A 124 4.72 8.49 -0.24
N GLU A 125 5.65 7.60 0.09
CA GLU A 125 6.00 6.43 -0.73
C GLU A 125 4.88 5.38 -0.82
N ASP A 126 3.92 5.39 0.13
CA ASP A 126 2.74 4.51 0.07
C ASP A 126 1.65 5.08 -0.86
N ASN A 127 1.83 6.33 -1.32
CA ASN A 127 0.93 7.07 -2.21
C ASN A 127 -0.52 7.10 -1.71
N ILE A 128 -0.76 7.17 -0.40
CA ILE A 128 -2.10 7.24 0.23
C ILE A 128 -2.53 8.68 0.56
N THR A 129 -1.59 9.60 0.60
CA THR A 129 -1.78 11.03 0.79
C THR A 129 -2.10 11.66 -0.57
N PRO A 130 -3.22 12.38 -0.72
CA PRO A 130 -3.54 13.05 -1.98
C PRO A 130 -2.65 14.29 -2.20
N PRO A 131 -2.51 14.76 -3.45
CA PRO A 131 -2.01 16.11 -3.74
C PRO A 131 -2.85 17.18 -3.03
N ASP A 132 -2.28 18.38 -2.80
CA ASP A 132 -2.97 19.47 -2.11
C ASP A 132 -4.28 19.87 -2.81
N LYS A 133 -4.25 19.86 -4.15
CA LYS A 133 -5.40 20.17 -5.00
C LYS A 133 -5.65 19.05 -6.00
N MET A 134 -6.88 18.56 -5.98
CA MET A 134 -7.43 17.66 -6.99
C MET A 134 -8.69 18.26 -7.59
N TYR A 135 -8.91 17.98 -8.88
CA TYR A 135 -10.05 18.53 -9.61
C TYR A 135 -11.04 17.43 -9.99
N PRO A 136 -12.27 17.42 -9.44
CA PRO A 136 -13.38 16.67 -10.02
C PRO A 136 -13.67 17.20 -11.43
N LEU A 137 -14.38 16.43 -12.25
CA LEU A 137 -14.51 16.74 -13.68
C LEU A 137 -15.20 18.10 -13.90
N GLU A 138 -16.25 18.35 -13.14
CA GLU A 138 -17.04 19.58 -13.13
C GLU A 138 -16.27 20.83 -12.65
N ALA A 139 -15.12 20.66 -11.98
CA ALA A 139 -14.29 21.79 -11.56
C ALA A 139 -13.18 22.13 -12.57
N VAL A 140 -12.94 21.27 -13.57
CA VAL A 140 -11.86 21.48 -14.56
C VAL A 140 -12.10 22.75 -15.37
N ASP A 141 -13.33 22.97 -15.81
CA ASP A 141 -13.69 24.15 -16.61
C ASP A 141 -13.38 25.46 -15.87
N LYS A 142 -13.82 25.54 -14.60
CA LYS A 142 -13.51 26.67 -13.73
C LYS A 142 -12.01 26.87 -13.51
N LEU A 143 -11.25 25.80 -13.30
CA LEU A 143 -9.80 25.87 -13.15
C LEU A 143 -9.13 26.45 -14.39
N CYS A 144 -9.48 25.96 -15.57
CA CYS A 144 -8.90 26.46 -16.83
C CYS A 144 -9.21 27.95 -17.01
N HIS A 145 -10.39 28.40 -16.59
CA HIS A 145 -10.81 29.79 -16.61
C HIS A 145 -10.09 30.71 -15.60
N GLU A 146 -9.23 30.19 -14.71
CA GLU A 146 -8.36 31.05 -13.89
C GLU A 146 -7.30 31.77 -14.73
N CYS A 147 -6.91 31.20 -15.88
CA CYS A 147 -5.93 31.77 -16.81
C CYS A 147 -6.46 31.97 -18.24
N HIS A 148 -7.47 31.20 -18.67
CA HIS A 148 -8.01 31.25 -20.03
C HIS A 148 -9.44 31.80 -20.05
N GLU A 149 -9.64 33.04 -20.48
CA GLU A 149 -10.97 33.66 -20.46
C GLU A 149 -11.81 33.35 -21.72
N GLU A 150 -11.15 33.11 -22.86
CA GLU A 150 -11.82 33.00 -24.15
C GLU A 150 -11.44 31.71 -24.89
N HIS A 151 -12.35 31.27 -25.77
CA HIS A 151 -12.13 30.14 -26.67
C HIS A 151 -12.14 30.64 -28.12
N ASP A 152 -10.95 30.90 -28.68
CA ASP A 152 -10.80 31.29 -30.08
C ASP A 152 -10.56 30.07 -30.97
N ALA A 153 -11.64 29.36 -31.29
CA ALA A 153 -11.62 28.28 -32.25
C ALA A 153 -12.83 28.33 -33.18
N ALA A 154 -12.59 28.10 -34.48
CA ALA A 154 -13.67 28.00 -35.45
C ALA A 154 -14.69 26.92 -35.06
N ALA A 155 -15.98 27.26 -35.02
CA ALA A 155 -17.05 26.35 -34.58
C ALA A 155 -17.02 24.97 -35.26
N ARG A 156 -16.67 24.91 -36.55
CA ARG A 156 -16.53 23.64 -37.29
C ARG A 156 -15.42 22.74 -36.71
N LYS A 157 -14.30 23.31 -36.26
CA LYS A 157 -13.21 22.56 -35.62
C LYS A 157 -13.64 22.04 -34.26
N VAL A 158 -14.39 22.84 -33.49
CA VAL A 158 -14.92 22.44 -32.18
C VAL A 158 -15.88 21.25 -32.33
N ILE A 159 -16.83 21.34 -33.27
CA ILE A 159 -17.78 20.25 -33.54
C ILE A 159 -17.04 18.98 -34.00
N ALA A 160 -16.07 19.11 -34.92
CA ALA A 160 -15.29 17.97 -35.38
C ALA A 160 -14.52 17.29 -34.24
N ARG A 161 -13.90 18.08 -33.34
CA ARG A 161 -13.16 17.56 -32.19
C ARG A 161 -14.08 16.87 -31.17
N TRP A 162 -15.25 17.44 -30.93
CA TRP A 162 -16.28 16.82 -30.09
C TRP A 162 -16.74 15.47 -30.67
N GLN A 163 -17.04 15.41 -31.96
CA GLN A 163 -17.42 14.16 -32.65
C GLN A 163 -16.33 13.09 -32.58
N GLU A 164 -15.05 13.49 -32.63
CA GLU A 164 -13.91 12.58 -32.54
C GLU A 164 -13.72 12.00 -31.14
N ARG A 165 -13.86 12.83 -30.08
CA ARG A 165 -13.41 12.46 -28.73
C ARG A 165 -14.51 12.08 -27.74
N CYS A 166 -15.67 12.71 -27.83
CA CYS A 166 -16.74 12.55 -26.83
C CYS A 166 -18.16 12.69 -27.43
N PRO A 167 -18.49 11.99 -28.51
CA PRO A 167 -19.80 12.11 -29.17
C PRO A 167 -20.98 11.71 -28.27
N GLU A 168 -20.73 10.96 -27.20
CA GLU A 168 -21.73 10.58 -26.20
C GLU A 168 -22.19 11.74 -25.30
N LYS A 169 -21.36 12.79 -25.14
CA LYS A 169 -21.70 13.97 -24.35
C LYS A 169 -22.53 14.93 -25.19
N THR A 170 -23.85 14.77 -25.13
CA THR A 170 -24.80 15.55 -25.93
C THR A 170 -25.32 16.81 -25.24
N ASP A 171 -25.26 16.89 -23.90
CA ASP A 171 -25.54 18.12 -23.16
C ASP A 171 -24.27 18.99 -23.10
N PRO A 172 -24.26 20.18 -23.72
CA PRO A 172 -23.10 21.07 -23.71
C PRO A 172 -22.58 21.41 -22.31
N LYS A 173 -23.44 21.39 -21.28
CA LYS A 173 -23.04 21.68 -19.89
C LYS A 173 -22.16 20.60 -19.25
N GLN A 174 -22.08 19.42 -19.86
CA GLN A 174 -21.26 18.30 -19.39
C GLN A 174 -19.89 18.22 -20.08
N ILE A 175 -19.69 19.04 -21.12
CA ILE A 175 -18.44 19.14 -21.87
C ILE A 175 -17.49 20.06 -21.10
N VAL A 176 -16.27 19.61 -20.85
CA VAL A 176 -15.22 20.37 -20.18
C VAL A 176 -13.99 20.49 -21.08
N CYS A 177 -13.09 21.43 -20.77
CA CYS A 177 -11.94 21.75 -21.62
C CYS A 177 -11.10 20.52 -22.02
N THR A 178 -10.90 19.60 -21.06
CA THR A 178 -10.12 18.36 -21.27
C THR A 178 -10.82 17.30 -22.11
N ASP A 179 -12.12 17.42 -22.40
CA ASP A 179 -12.77 16.52 -23.36
C ASP A 179 -12.24 16.72 -24.79
N CYS A 180 -11.79 17.94 -25.11
CA CYS A 180 -11.33 18.33 -26.44
C CYS A 180 -9.81 18.55 -26.51
N HIS A 181 -9.21 19.25 -25.53
CA HIS A 181 -7.82 19.71 -25.63
C HIS A 181 -6.78 18.67 -25.20
N PHE A 182 -6.91 18.10 -24.00
CA PHE A 182 -5.85 17.26 -23.42
C PHE A 182 -6.38 15.94 -22.83
N ASN A 183 -5.49 15.07 -22.36
CA ASN A 183 -5.88 13.86 -21.61
C ASN A 183 -5.03 13.72 -20.35
N HIS A 184 -5.11 14.74 -19.49
CA HIS A 184 -4.34 14.85 -18.25
C HIS A 184 -4.96 14.02 -17.14
N ARG A 185 -4.82 12.69 -17.28
CA ARG A 185 -5.37 11.75 -16.32
C ARG A 185 -4.57 10.45 -16.31
N LEU A 186 -4.21 9.99 -15.12
CA LEU A 186 -3.63 8.66 -14.95
C LEU A 186 -4.64 7.59 -15.42
N PRO A 187 -4.27 6.75 -16.41
CA PRO A 187 -5.18 5.76 -16.99
C PRO A 187 -5.53 4.66 -15.98
N ARG A 188 -4.58 4.30 -15.11
CA ARG A 188 -4.77 3.33 -14.03
C ARG A 188 -4.38 3.96 -12.70
N ARG A 189 -5.24 3.76 -11.70
CA ARG A 189 -5.02 4.23 -10.33
C ARG A 189 -5.29 3.09 -9.36
N LEU A 190 -4.27 2.71 -8.59
CA LEU A 190 -4.38 1.72 -7.52
C LEU A 190 -4.98 2.36 -6.27
N VAL A 191 -4.51 3.56 -5.94
CA VAL A 191 -5.06 4.42 -4.89
C VAL A 191 -6.03 5.41 -5.51
N ARG A 192 -7.19 5.57 -4.88
CA ARG A 192 -8.25 6.48 -5.34
C ARG A 192 -8.69 7.37 -4.20
N TRP A 193 -8.92 8.63 -4.51
CA TRP A 193 -9.47 9.60 -3.57
C TRP A 193 -10.78 10.17 -4.12
N ASP A 194 -11.62 10.59 -3.18
CA ASP A 194 -12.67 11.54 -3.46
C ASP A 194 -12.02 12.87 -3.81
N LYS A 195 -12.25 13.35 -5.03
CA LYS A 195 -11.57 14.52 -5.57
C LYS A 195 -12.03 15.83 -4.96
N HIS A 196 -13.16 15.85 -4.24
CA HIS A 196 -13.62 17.05 -3.54
C HIS A 196 -12.99 17.18 -2.15
N THR A 197 -12.76 16.05 -1.49
CA THR A 197 -12.43 16.00 -0.07
C THR A 197 -11.03 15.48 0.22
N GLY A 198 -10.36 14.85 -0.75
CA GLY A 198 -9.08 14.18 -0.54
C GLY A 198 -9.18 12.86 0.23
N LYS A 199 -10.38 12.44 0.63
CA LYS A 199 -10.56 11.19 1.40
C LYS A 199 -10.27 9.98 0.54
N LEU A 200 -9.56 9.02 1.11
CA LEU A 200 -9.27 7.75 0.45
C LEU A 200 -10.57 6.98 0.20
N LEU A 201 -10.74 6.50 -1.03
CA LEU A 201 -11.86 5.66 -1.45
C LEU A 201 -11.50 4.18 -1.29
N PRO A 202 -12.49 3.32 -1.01
CA PRO A 202 -12.26 1.89 -1.01
C PRO A 202 -11.82 1.39 -2.40
N PRO A 203 -11.08 0.27 -2.47
CA PRO A 203 -10.77 -0.37 -3.74
C PRO A 203 -12.05 -0.60 -4.56
N PRO A 204 -12.01 -0.44 -5.89
CA PRO A 204 -13.16 -0.79 -6.72
C PRO A 204 -13.51 -2.26 -6.51
N GLU A 205 -14.80 -2.56 -6.37
CA GLU A 205 -15.28 -3.94 -6.37
C GLU A 205 -14.78 -4.63 -7.64
N GLN A 206 -14.06 -5.73 -7.50
CA GLN A 206 -13.62 -6.50 -8.66
C GLN A 206 -14.87 -7.02 -9.38
N PRO A 207 -14.93 -6.96 -10.73
CA PRO A 207 -15.99 -7.62 -11.47
C PRO A 207 -16.06 -9.07 -10.99
N LYS A 208 -17.26 -9.52 -10.58
CA LYS A 208 -17.48 -10.94 -10.31
C LYS A 208 -17.12 -11.69 -11.59
N GLN A 209 -16.08 -12.54 -11.50
CA GLN A 209 -15.66 -13.41 -12.58
C GLN A 209 -16.75 -14.44 -12.89
#